data_AF-A0A1D7VZ15-F1
#
_entry.id   AF-A0A1D7VZ15-F1
#
_cell.length_a   1.000
_cell.length_b   1.000
_cell.length_c   1.000
_cell.angle_alpha   90.00
_cell.angle_beta   90.00
_cell.angle_gamma   90.00
#
_symmetry.space_group_name_H-M   'P 1'
#
loop_
_entity.id
_entity.type
_entity.pdbx_description
1 polymer ?
#
loop_
_entity_poly.entity_id
_entity_poly.type
_entity_poly.pdbx_seq_one_letter_code
_entity_poly.pdbx_strand_id
1 'polypeptide(L)'
;MLASGTRVYRPRLTESEVVENIQGTTIRLSDLRRRSPINAESLANSLARLFNYTEDGADQFLVKVVDPSNKIFAVDRARRIESIDSEYLWQVPDDLSAEHAEALREYGITGAIVSSRPTLPENQRGVTIFVRGRLANEPEFYGASSTSFAFSYLTGFLDIDQIDELGPDLIASDRRSVNWEADETVGIREVVAEMITWIGADRRRRQRLKKRQRVKKSRGVDIEGWSRTIRSEEATPLDRLLGGVIEDDSISDSRLESIVEDLEEIVPEYAPLYWRHLHKDIQSEVKSFYEHRDYFTAVDQALMLYVDLVRNRSGSDLDETNMIQQVFKDKGPLIDVSLRYQSFLNDKSRGNLTRSQRSLSEGVLAGFRNLIAHHRQSVLLNKGVFDDSACLDALGIISYLYSRVKALDEIVDTNGTEPEVSELETLDRPFDLEADVAPESPEHDPRSRPPS
;
A
#
# COMPACT_ATOMS: atom_id res chain seq x y z
N MET A 1 27.06 -38.66 31.35
CA MET A 1 27.98 -39.74 30.94
C MET A 1 27.23 -40.72 30.06
N LEU A 2 27.41 -40.62 28.74
CA LEU A 2 26.89 -41.58 27.77
C LEU A 2 27.90 -42.72 27.66
N ALA A 3 27.50 -43.92 28.05
CA ALA A 3 28.28 -45.12 27.79
C ALA A 3 28.21 -45.41 26.28
N SER A 4 29.36 -45.30 25.60
CA SER A 4 29.58 -45.83 24.25
C SER A 4 29.39 -47.35 24.31
N GLY A 5 28.22 -47.80 23.87
CA GLY A 5 27.87 -49.21 23.76
C GLY A 5 28.28 -49.76 22.41
N THR A 6 29.47 -50.35 22.34
CA THR A 6 29.93 -51.25 21.26
C THR A 6 29.12 -52.56 21.24
N ARG A 7 27.80 -52.49 21.09
CA ARG A 7 26.97 -53.67 20.79
C ARG A 7 26.54 -53.62 19.34
N VAL A 8 27.31 -54.29 18.50
CA VAL A 8 26.94 -54.58 17.11
C VAL A 8 25.61 -55.37 17.14
N TYR A 9 24.58 -54.82 16.51
CA TYR A 9 23.30 -55.49 16.35
C TYR A 9 23.49 -56.80 15.57
N ARG A 10 23.09 -57.92 16.15
CA ARG A 10 23.06 -59.23 15.48
C ARG A 10 21.60 -59.71 15.44
N PRO A 11 20.90 -59.55 14.32
CA PRO A 11 19.52 -60.01 14.21
C PRO A 11 19.49 -61.54 14.37
N ARG A 12 18.42 -62.06 14.99
CA ARG A 12 18.13 -63.49 14.91
C ARG A 12 17.57 -63.76 13.52
N LEU A 13 18.31 -64.51 12.72
CA LEU A 13 17.86 -64.97 11.41
C LEU A 13 16.98 -66.20 11.62
N THR A 14 15.85 -66.25 10.94
CA THR A 14 14.91 -67.37 10.98
C THR A 14 14.44 -67.61 9.56
N GLU A 15 14.61 -68.82 9.07
CA GLU A 15 14.15 -69.25 7.76
C GLU A 15 12.79 -69.92 7.91
N SER A 16 11.85 -69.61 7.01
CA SER A 16 10.52 -70.20 6.98
C SER A 16 10.12 -70.53 5.55
N GLU A 17 9.32 -71.58 5.35
CA GLU A 17 8.78 -71.90 4.03
C GLU A 17 7.92 -70.74 3.51
N VAL A 18 8.12 -70.39 2.25
CA VAL A 18 7.41 -69.30 1.58
C VAL A 18 5.98 -69.78 1.28
N VAL A 19 5.00 -69.31 2.06
CA VAL A 19 3.59 -69.72 1.95
C VAL A 19 2.88 -68.99 0.80
N GLU A 20 3.40 -67.85 0.34
CA GLU A 20 2.84 -67.06 -0.76
C GLU A 20 3.96 -66.43 -1.59
N ASN A 21 3.70 -66.23 -2.89
CA ASN A 21 4.64 -65.72 -3.89
C ASN A 21 4.89 -64.19 -3.74
N ILE A 22 5.17 -63.74 -2.51
CA ILE A 22 5.42 -62.33 -2.17
C ILE A 22 6.91 -62.06 -2.36
N GLN A 23 7.26 -61.27 -3.37
CA GLN A 23 8.60 -60.74 -3.54
C GLN A 23 8.75 -59.44 -2.75
N GLY A 24 9.75 -59.34 -1.89
CA GLY A 24 10.10 -58.09 -1.21
C GLY A 24 10.68 -58.25 0.20
N THR A 25 10.94 -57.12 0.85
CA THR A 25 11.45 -57.05 2.23
C THR A 25 10.38 -56.44 3.13
N THR A 26 9.93 -57.18 4.14
CA THR A 26 9.03 -56.64 5.17
C THR A 26 9.82 -56.33 6.43
N ILE A 27 9.80 -55.06 6.86
CA ILE A 27 10.38 -54.64 8.14
C ILE A 27 9.23 -54.39 9.12
N ARG A 28 9.18 -55.16 10.21
CA ARG A 28 8.21 -54.96 11.29
C ARG A 28 8.89 -54.33 12.49
N LEU A 29 8.44 -53.14 12.87
CA LEU A 29 8.83 -52.47 14.11
C LEU A 29 7.79 -52.76 15.19
N SER A 30 8.19 -53.46 16.23
CA SER A 30 7.36 -53.79 17.40
C SER A 30 7.89 -53.10 18.66
N ASP A 31 7.07 -53.03 19.72
CA ASP A 31 7.45 -52.46 21.02
C ASP A 31 7.93 -50.99 20.97
N LEU A 32 7.31 -50.19 20.09
CA LEU A 32 7.58 -48.76 19.97
C LEU A 32 7.24 -48.02 21.28
N ARG A 33 8.20 -47.30 21.85
CA ARG A 33 8.03 -46.52 23.11
C ARG A 33 7.24 -45.21 22.95
N ARG A 34 6.25 -45.16 22.05
CA ARG A 34 5.46 -43.96 21.78
C ARG A 34 4.33 -43.82 22.80
N ARG A 35 4.06 -42.58 23.23
CA ARG A 35 2.90 -42.25 24.10
C ARG A 35 1.60 -42.09 23.31
N SER A 36 1.69 -41.72 22.04
CA SER A 36 0.55 -41.47 21.16
C SER A 36 0.53 -42.43 19.96
N PRO A 37 -0.67 -42.76 19.46
CA PRO A 37 -0.82 -43.56 18.24
C PRO A 37 -0.22 -42.84 17.02
N ILE A 38 0.17 -43.62 16.01
CA ILE A 38 0.65 -43.07 14.74
C ILE A 38 -0.56 -42.58 13.94
N ASN A 39 -0.57 -41.30 13.58
CA ASN A 39 -1.55 -40.76 12.65
C ASN A 39 -1.05 -40.99 11.21
N ALA A 40 -1.79 -41.79 10.44
CA ALA A 40 -1.40 -42.21 9.09
C ALA A 40 -1.30 -41.03 8.11
N GLU A 41 -2.21 -40.07 8.19
CA GLU A 41 -2.24 -38.88 7.33
C GLU A 41 -1.05 -37.96 7.59
N SER A 42 -0.77 -37.66 8.86
CA SER A 42 0.40 -36.87 9.28
C SER A 42 1.71 -37.56 8.90
N LEU A 43 1.77 -38.89 8.98
CA LEU A 43 2.91 -39.67 8.51
C LEU A 43 3.06 -39.56 6.99
N ALA A 44 1.99 -39.71 6.21
CA ALA A 44 2.03 -39.56 4.76
C ALA A 44 2.49 -38.15 4.35
N ASN A 45 1.99 -37.11 5.01
CA ASN A 45 2.42 -35.72 4.79
C ASN A 45 3.90 -35.52 5.14
N SER A 46 4.41 -36.18 6.19
CA SER A 46 5.83 -36.13 6.56
C SER A 46 6.72 -36.87 5.57
N LEU A 47 6.25 -38.01 5.05
CA LEU A 47 6.97 -38.80 4.04
C LEU A 47 7.02 -38.08 2.69
N ALA A 48 5.99 -37.31 2.32
CA ALA A 48 5.98 -36.48 1.11
C ALA A 48 7.03 -35.35 1.14
N ARG A 49 7.65 -35.10 2.30
CA ARG A 49 8.81 -34.19 2.40
C ARG A 49 10.13 -34.86 2.03
N LEU A 50 10.18 -36.19 2.11
CA LEU A 50 11.38 -37.00 1.87
C LEU A 50 11.39 -37.67 0.50
N PHE A 51 10.21 -37.92 -0.06
CA PHE A 51 10.02 -38.66 -1.30
C PHE A 51 9.15 -37.86 -2.27
N ASN A 52 9.54 -37.89 -3.55
CA ASN A 52 8.91 -37.15 -4.65
C ASN A 52 8.83 -37.98 -5.94
N TYR A 53 8.56 -39.28 -5.81
CA TYR A 53 8.48 -40.21 -6.94
C TYR A 53 7.30 -39.89 -7.87
N THR A 54 7.47 -40.16 -9.17
CA THR A 54 6.45 -39.99 -10.22
C THR A 54 5.74 -41.31 -10.54
N GLU A 55 4.50 -41.19 -11.03
CA GLU A 55 3.80 -42.31 -11.68
C GLU A 55 4.26 -42.51 -13.14
N ASP A 56 4.87 -41.48 -13.75
CA ASP A 56 5.37 -41.51 -15.11
C ASP A 56 6.85 -41.95 -15.12
N GLY A 57 7.09 -43.20 -15.52
CA GLY A 57 8.41 -43.82 -15.63
C GLY A 57 8.35 -45.35 -15.71
N ALA A 58 9.41 -45.98 -16.23
CA ALA A 58 9.50 -47.44 -16.41
C ALA A 58 9.56 -48.23 -15.09
N ASP A 59 9.87 -47.57 -13.97
CA ASP A 59 9.93 -48.15 -12.62
C ASP A 59 8.92 -47.45 -11.70
N GLN A 60 7.74 -48.07 -11.54
CA GLN A 60 6.63 -47.57 -10.72
C GLN A 60 6.94 -47.68 -9.22
N PHE A 61 7.68 -46.73 -8.64
CA PHE A 61 7.94 -46.72 -7.19
C PHE A 61 6.86 -45.95 -6.43
N LEU A 62 5.87 -46.67 -5.91
CA LEU A 62 4.74 -46.10 -5.17
C LEU A 62 4.96 -46.18 -3.65
N VAL A 63 4.84 -45.05 -2.97
CA VAL A 63 4.84 -45.01 -1.50
C VAL A 63 3.41 -44.78 -1.01
N LYS A 64 2.93 -45.72 -0.19
CA LYS A 64 1.57 -45.68 0.39
C LYS A 64 1.66 -45.86 1.89
N VAL A 65 0.92 -45.04 2.64
CA VAL A 65 0.67 -45.27 4.07
C VAL A 65 -0.73 -45.86 4.20
N VAL A 66 -0.81 -47.04 4.81
CA VAL A 66 -2.08 -47.74 5.03
C VAL A 66 -2.36 -47.78 6.53
N ASP A 67 -3.55 -47.33 6.93
CA ASP A 67 -3.98 -47.34 8.32
C ASP A 67 -4.63 -48.69 8.71
N PRO A 68 -4.92 -48.94 10.01
CA PRO A 68 -5.57 -50.18 10.45
C PRO A 68 -6.98 -50.42 9.88
N SER A 69 -7.62 -49.39 9.32
CA SER A 69 -8.94 -49.48 8.67
C SER A 69 -8.83 -49.73 7.16
N ASN A 70 -7.62 -50.03 6.65
CA ASN A 70 -7.28 -50.13 5.23
C ASN A 70 -7.48 -48.83 4.43
N LYS A 71 -7.52 -47.67 5.09
CA LYS A 71 -7.48 -46.39 4.39
C LYS A 71 -6.08 -46.14 3.85
N ILE A 72 -5.98 -45.83 2.57
CA ILE A 72 -4.72 -45.60 1.85
C ILE A 72 -4.49 -44.10 1.72
N PHE A 73 -3.28 -43.67 2.08
CA PHE A 73 -2.77 -42.33 1.84
C PHE A 73 -1.58 -42.44 0.88
N ALA A 74 -1.75 -42.00 -0.37
CA ALA A 74 -0.67 -41.93 -1.35
C ALA A 74 0.34 -40.84 -0.94
N VAL A 75 1.63 -41.11 -1.07
CA VAL A 75 2.70 -40.14 -0.84
C VAL A 75 3.19 -39.66 -2.20
N ASP A 76 2.67 -38.51 -2.65
CA ASP A 76 2.88 -37.95 -3.98
C ASP A 76 3.22 -36.44 -3.94
N ARG A 77 3.59 -35.89 -5.10
CA ARG A 77 3.91 -34.46 -5.34
C ARG A 77 2.76 -33.54 -4.95
N ALA A 78 1.54 -33.92 -5.35
CA ALA A 78 0.34 -33.11 -5.16
C ALA A 78 0.08 -32.88 -3.67
N ARG A 79 0.20 -33.91 -2.84
CA ARG A 79 0.01 -33.82 -1.38
C ARG A 79 0.90 -32.76 -0.72
N ARG A 80 2.14 -32.58 -1.19
CA ARG A 80 3.04 -31.55 -0.64
C ARG A 80 2.46 -30.15 -0.87
N ILE A 81 2.04 -29.87 -2.10
CA ILE A 81 1.46 -28.57 -2.49
C ILE A 81 0.09 -28.38 -1.84
N GLU A 82 -0.78 -29.39 -1.90
CA GLU A 82 -2.15 -29.35 -1.37
C GLU A 82 -2.20 -29.17 0.16
N SER A 83 -1.15 -29.59 0.87
CA SER A 83 -1.05 -29.36 2.31
C SER A 83 -0.80 -27.89 2.68
N ILE A 84 -0.48 -27.03 1.71
CA ILE A 84 -0.17 -25.62 1.90
C ILE A 84 -1.38 -24.79 1.50
N ASP A 85 -1.79 -23.87 2.38
CA ASP A 85 -2.78 -22.83 2.05
C ASP A 85 -2.18 -21.81 1.07
N SER A 86 -2.18 -22.19 -0.20
CA SER A 86 -1.52 -21.46 -1.28
C SER A 86 -2.36 -20.28 -1.80
N GLU A 87 -1.64 -19.23 -2.14
CA GLU A 87 -2.15 -18.04 -2.81
C GLU A 87 -1.77 -18.00 -4.29
N TYR A 88 -0.52 -18.36 -4.59
CA TYR A 88 0.01 -18.43 -5.95
C TYR A 88 0.82 -19.71 -6.13
N LEU A 89 0.86 -20.19 -7.36
CA LEU A 89 1.60 -21.37 -7.82
C LEU A 89 2.36 -20.97 -9.10
N TRP A 90 3.61 -21.39 -9.18
CA TRP A 90 4.45 -21.32 -10.37
C TRP A 90 4.94 -22.73 -10.69
N GLN A 91 4.55 -23.25 -11.85
CA GLN A 91 5.14 -24.45 -12.43
C GLN A 91 6.53 -24.12 -12.96
N VAL A 92 7.52 -24.91 -12.57
CA VAL A 92 8.92 -24.72 -12.98
C VAL A 92 9.25 -25.74 -14.06
N PRO A 93 9.74 -25.32 -15.23
CA PRO A 93 10.09 -23.94 -15.62
C PRO A 93 8.97 -23.15 -16.34
N ASP A 94 7.79 -23.75 -16.54
CA ASP A 94 6.83 -23.27 -17.55
C ASP A 94 6.13 -21.93 -17.23
N ASP A 95 5.96 -21.55 -15.97
CA ASP A 95 5.33 -20.29 -15.56
C ASP A 95 6.34 -19.12 -15.38
N LEU A 96 7.62 -19.34 -15.70
CA LEU A 96 8.69 -18.35 -15.56
C LEU A 96 8.85 -17.49 -16.82
N SER A 97 9.69 -16.45 -16.77
CA SER A 97 10.09 -15.73 -17.99
C SER A 97 10.92 -16.63 -18.90
N ALA A 98 10.91 -16.36 -20.22
CA ALA A 98 11.58 -17.19 -21.21
C ALA A 98 13.09 -17.39 -20.91
N GLU A 99 13.76 -16.34 -20.44
CA GLU A 99 15.18 -16.37 -20.04
C GLU A 99 15.43 -17.35 -18.87
N HIS A 100 14.69 -17.22 -17.77
CA HIS A 100 14.85 -18.11 -16.61
C HIS A 100 14.42 -19.54 -16.94
N ALA A 101 13.36 -19.69 -17.75
CA ALA A 101 12.87 -20.99 -18.16
C ALA A 101 13.91 -21.76 -18.99
N GLU A 102 14.60 -21.07 -19.92
CA GLU A 102 15.66 -21.68 -20.73
C GLU A 102 16.84 -22.13 -19.86
N ALA A 103 17.34 -21.25 -18.98
CA ALA A 103 18.45 -21.57 -18.08
C ALA A 103 18.16 -22.79 -17.19
N LEU A 104 16.92 -22.95 -16.73
CA LEU A 104 16.50 -24.12 -15.94
C LEU A 104 16.39 -25.40 -16.79
N ARG A 105 15.96 -25.29 -18.05
CA ARG A 105 15.85 -26.43 -18.98
C ARG A 105 17.22 -26.99 -19.35
N GLU A 106 18.27 -26.18 -19.41
CA GLU A 106 19.65 -26.64 -19.64
C GLU A 106 20.07 -27.68 -18.58
N TYR A 107 19.64 -27.50 -17.34
CA TYR A 107 19.89 -28.43 -16.23
C TYR A 107 18.77 -29.47 -16.01
N GLY A 108 17.77 -29.52 -16.90
CA GLY A 108 16.63 -30.43 -16.76
C GLY A 108 15.79 -30.19 -15.50
N ILE A 109 15.80 -28.96 -14.96
CA ILE A 109 15.14 -28.63 -13.69
C ILE A 109 13.65 -28.52 -13.91
N THR A 110 12.87 -29.27 -13.12
CA THR A 110 11.42 -29.20 -13.10
C THR A 110 10.91 -29.09 -11.67
N GLY A 111 9.66 -28.66 -11.46
CA GLY A 111 9.07 -28.64 -10.14
C GLY A 111 7.98 -27.60 -9.98
N ALA A 112 7.77 -27.16 -8.75
CA ALA A 112 6.74 -26.17 -8.45
C ALA A 112 7.10 -25.35 -7.20
N ILE A 113 6.86 -24.04 -7.31
CA ILE A 113 6.99 -23.09 -6.21
C ILE A 113 5.60 -22.53 -5.88
N VAL A 114 5.31 -22.37 -4.59
CA VAL A 114 4.09 -21.75 -4.11
C VAL A 114 4.38 -20.60 -3.16
N SER A 115 3.47 -19.62 -3.18
CA SER A 115 3.33 -18.65 -2.12
C SER A 115 2.17 -19.07 -1.24
N SER A 116 2.37 -19.14 0.08
CA SER A 116 1.29 -19.30 1.05
C SER A 116 0.57 -17.98 1.35
N ARG A 117 -0.65 -18.08 1.89
CA ARG A 117 -1.38 -16.94 2.45
C ARG A 117 -0.82 -16.49 3.82
N PRO A 118 -0.66 -17.37 4.82
CA PRO A 118 0.07 -17.02 6.04
C PRO A 118 1.58 -17.13 5.82
N THR A 119 2.38 -16.50 6.68
CA THR A 119 3.82 -16.77 6.70
C THR A 119 4.08 -18.22 7.07
N LEU A 120 5.08 -18.81 6.43
CA LEU A 120 5.47 -20.20 6.69
C LEU A 120 6.35 -20.29 7.94
N PRO A 121 6.32 -21.43 8.66
CA PRO A 121 7.35 -21.77 9.63
C PRO A 121 8.74 -21.79 8.98
N GLU A 122 9.78 -21.41 9.72
CA GLU A 122 11.16 -21.30 9.21
C GLU A 122 11.65 -22.57 8.51
N ASN A 123 11.35 -23.75 9.07
CA ASN A 123 11.73 -25.05 8.51
C ASN A 123 10.93 -25.50 7.26
N GLN A 124 10.01 -24.66 6.76
CA GLN A 124 9.25 -24.90 5.54
C GLN A 124 9.52 -23.83 4.48
N ARG A 125 10.23 -22.75 4.83
CA ARG A 125 10.58 -21.67 3.91
C ARG A 125 11.69 -22.13 2.97
N GLY A 126 11.57 -21.76 1.70
CA GLY A 126 12.54 -22.12 0.69
C GLY A 126 12.14 -23.35 -0.12
N VAL A 127 13.02 -23.71 -1.02
CA VAL A 127 12.77 -24.70 -2.06
C VAL A 127 13.52 -25.96 -1.71
N THR A 128 12.86 -27.12 -1.74
CA THR A 128 13.49 -28.42 -1.50
C THR A 128 13.99 -29.01 -2.80
N ILE A 129 15.17 -29.64 -2.81
CA ILE A 129 15.69 -30.32 -4.00
C ILE A 129 15.57 -31.83 -3.84
N PHE A 130 15.04 -32.45 -4.89
CA PHE A 130 14.92 -33.88 -5.08
C PHE A 130 15.83 -34.32 -6.22
N VAL A 131 16.40 -35.51 -6.04
CA VAL A 131 17.21 -36.21 -7.04
C VAL A 131 16.69 -37.64 -7.09
N ARG A 132 16.21 -38.06 -8.26
CA ARG A 132 15.58 -39.36 -8.53
C ARG A 132 14.47 -39.68 -7.53
N GLY A 133 13.60 -38.70 -7.27
CA GLY A 133 12.46 -38.82 -6.36
C GLY A 133 12.81 -38.91 -4.88
N ARG A 134 14.06 -38.66 -4.47
CA ARG A 134 14.49 -38.66 -3.06
C ARG A 134 15.06 -37.30 -2.68
N LEU A 135 14.79 -36.87 -1.44
CA LEU A 135 15.39 -35.66 -0.88
C LEU A 135 16.90 -35.66 -1.14
N ALA A 136 17.41 -34.51 -1.56
CA ALA A 136 18.83 -34.24 -1.72
C ALA A 136 19.24 -32.98 -0.95
N ASN A 137 18.35 -31.98 -0.83
CA ASN A 137 18.58 -30.78 -0.03
C ASN A 137 17.30 -30.39 0.73
N GLU A 138 17.43 -30.09 2.02
CA GLU A 138 16.37 -29.45 2.81
C GLU A 138 15.98 -28.08 2.22
N PRO A 139 14.79 -27.55 2.53
CA PRO A 139 14.34 -26.30 1.94
C PRO A 139 15.29 -25.13 2.28
N GLU A 140 15.76 -24.44 1.24
CA GLU A 140 16.64 -23.27 1.36
C GLU A 140 16.39 -22.27 0.21
N PHE A 141 17.10 -21.15 0.21
CA PHE A 141 17.06 -20.13 -0.85
C PHE A 141 18.31 -20.09 -1.73
N TYR A 142 19.29 -20.97 -1.49
CA TYR A 142 20.43 -21.21 -2.39
C TYR A 142 21.29 -19.97 -2.67
N GLY A 143 21.28 -18.97 -1.78
CA GLY A 143 21.99 -17.70 -1.96
C GLY A 143 21.16 -16.57 -2.56
N ALA A 144 19.87 -16.80 -2.88
CA ALA A 144 18.96 -15.70 -3.20
C ALA A 144 18.86 -14.74 -2.01
N SER A 145 18.93 -13.43 -2.26
CA SER A 145 18.87 -12.39 -1.22
C SER A 145 17.52 -12.41 -0.51
N SER A 146 17.46 -13.07 0.64
CA SER A 146 16.24 -13.32 1.41
C SER A 146 15.82 -12.16 2.32
N THR A 147 16.34 -10.95 2.09
CA THR A 147 16.03 -9.77 2.92
C THR A 147 14.61 -9.26 2.73
N SER A 148 13.93 -9.69 1.66
CA SER A 148 12.52 -9.35 1.43
C SER A 148 11.59 -10.23 2.27
N PHE A 149 10.58 -9.61 2.89
CA PHE A 149 9.52 -10.33 3.61
C PHE A 149 8.75 -11.33 2.73
N ALA A 150 8.75 -11.13 1.40
CA ALA A 150 8.12 -12.03 0.43
C ALA A 150 8.62 -13.49 0.54
N PHE A 151 9.88 -13.70 0.89
CA PHE A 151 10.48 -15.03 1.05
C PHE A 151 9.87 -15.81 2.22
N SER A 152 9.26 -15.12 3.20
CA SER A 152 8.57 -15.77 4.33
C SER A 152 7.32 -16.55 3.92
N TYR A 153 6.84 -16.35 2.68
CA TYR A 153 5.67 -17.01 2.12
C TYR A 153 6.03 -18.08 1.08
N LEU A 154 7.31 -18.18 0.69
CA LEU A 154 7.71 -19.05 -0.42
C LEU A 154 8.12 -20.43 0.08
N THR A 155 7.59 -21.46 -0.57
CA THR A 155 8.06 -22.84 -0.45
C THR A 155 7.85 -23.58 -1.75
N GLY A 156 8.56 -24.67 -1.96
CA GLY A 156 8.38 -25.47 -3.15
C GLY A 156 9.28 -26.69 -3.19
N PHE A 157 9.36 -27.28 -4.37
CA PHE A 157 10.31 -28.32 -4.67
C PHE A 157 10.82 -28.21 -6.11
N LEU A 158 12.02 -28.73 -6.33
CA LEU A 158 12.62 -28.94 -7.64
C LEU A 158 13.14 -30.36 -7.74
N ASP A 159 12.93 -30.99 -8.89
CA ASP A 159 13.58 -32.22 -9.30
C ASP A 159 14.78 -31.86 -10.20
N ILE A 160 15.98 -32.26 -9.77
CA ILE A 160 17.25 -31.96 -10.44
C ILE A 160 18.08 -33.24 -10.56
N ASP A 161 17.59 -34.19 -11.36
CA ASP A 161 18.16 -35.53 -11.45
C ASP A 161 19.62 -35.56 -11.93
N GLN A 162 20.04 -34.54 -12.68
CA GLN A 162 21.41 -34.40 -13.18
C GLN A 162 22.48 -34.34 -12.07
N ILE A 163 22.15 -33.90 -10.85
CA ILE A 163 23.13 -33.80 -9.75
C ILE A 163 23.79 -35.16 -9.46
N ASP A 164 23.06 -36.26 -9.61
CA ASP A 164 23.59 -37.62 -9.38
C ASP A 164 24.61 -38.06 -10.45
N GLU A 165 24.65 -37.36 -11.57
CA GLU A 165 25.47 -37.70 -12.76
C GLU A 165 26.70 -36.80 -12.89
N LEU A 166 26.75 -35.68 -12.16
CA LEU A 166 27.80 -34.67 -12.26
C LEU A 166 29.10 -35.05 -11.54
N GLY A 167 29.04 -35.85 -10.48
CA GLY A 167 30.24 -36.26 -9.76
C GLY A 167 29.98 -37.10 -8.50
N PRO A 168 30.99 -37.82 -7.99
CA PRO A 168 30.88 -38.54 -6.74
C PRO A 168 30.77 -37.58 -5.54
N ASP A 169 30.06 -38.00 -4.50
CA ASP A 169 29.97 -37.32 -3.19
C ASP A 169 29.42 -35.87 -3.21
N LEU A 170 28.63 -35.50 -4.23
CA LEU A 170 27.95 -34.20 -4.28
C LEU A 170 26.76 -34.09 -3.32
N ILE A 171 26.16 -35.21 -2.92
CA ILE A 171 25.03 -35.26 -1.98
C ILE A 171 25.51 -35.88 -0.67
N ALA A 172 25.25 -35.21 0.46
CA ALA A 172 25.60 -35.71 1.78
C ALA A 172 24.98 -37.09 2.05
N SER A 173 25.66 -37.92 2.85
CA SER A 173 25.23 -39.30 3.13
C SER A 173 23.83 -39.40 3.78
N ASP A 174 23.43 -38.37 4.53
CA ASP A 174 22.08 -38.27 5.12
C ASP A 174 21.03 -37.69 4.16
N ARG A 175 21.48 -37.26 2.97
CA ARG A 175 20.73 -36.66 1.87
C ARG A 175 19.94 -35.41 2.24
N ARG A 176 20.49 -34.60 3.15
CA ARG A 176 19.89 -33.33 3.58
C ARG A 176 20.55 -32.09 2.99
N SER A 177 21.72 -32.24 2.40
CA SER A 177 22.43 -31.16 1.72
C SER A 177 23.17 -31.65 0.48
N VAL A 178 23.27 -30.75 -0.49
CA VAL A 178 24.16 -30.86 -1.64
C VAL A 178 25.38 -29.96 -1.40
N ASN A 179 26.55 -30.38 -1.87
CA ASN A 179 27.77 -29.58 -1.83
C ASN A 179 27.72 -28.50 -2.92
N TRP A 180 27.12 -27.35 -2.60
CA TRP A 180 26.96 -26.22 -3.52
C TRP A 180 28.22 -25.38 -3.78
N GLU A 181 29.37 -25.77 -3.21
CA GLU A 181 30.66 -25.11 -3.43
C GLU A 181 31.50 -25.84 -4.48
N ALA A 182 31.04 -27.01 -4.96
CA ALA A 182 31.71 -27.77 -6.00
C ALA A 182 31.48 -27.14 -7.37
N ASP A 183 32.52 -27.09 -8.22
CA ASP A 183 32.50 -26.49 -9.56
C ASP A 183 31.31 -26.99 -10.40
N GLU A 184 30.91 -28.25 -10.22
CA GLU A 184 29.83 -28.89 -10.95
C GLU A 184 28.43 -28.39 -10.56
N THR A 185 28.26 -27.87 -9.34
CA THR A 185 26.95 -27.50 -8.78
C THR A 185 26.72 -26.00 -8.65
N VAL A 186 27.78 -25.20 -8.74
CA VAL A 186 27.71 -23.73 -8.62
C VAL A 186 26.75 -23.14 -9.66
N GLY A 187 26.84 -23.58 -10.92
CA GLY A 187 25.95 -23.11 -11.99
C GLY A 187 24.46 -23.43 -11.73
N ILE A 188 24.16 -24.61 -11.20
CA ILE A 188 22.79 -24.99 -10.81
C ILE A 188 22.29 -24.08 -9.68
N ARG A 189 23.13 -23.86 -8.67
CA ARG A 189 22.79 -22.99 -7.53
C ARG A 189 22.48 -21.56 -7.98
N GLU A 190 23.30 -21.01 -8.88
CA GLU A 190 23.11 -19.65 -9.41
C GLU A 190 21.77 -19.52 -10.13
N VAL A 191 21.46 -20.43 -11.05
CA VAL A 191 20.18 -20.41 -11.80
C VAL A 191 18.98 -20.58 -10.85
N VAL A 192 19.07 -21.45 -9.85
CA VAL A 192 18.02 -21.62 -8.83
C VAL A 192 17.84 -20.35 -7.99
N ALA A 193 18.93 -19.70 -7.58
CA ALA A 193 18.87 -18.46 -6.81
C ALA A 193 18.25 -17.29 -7.61
N GLU A 194 18.59 -17.18 -8.90
CA GLU A 194 17.99 -16.20 -9.82
C GLU A 194 16.49 -16.44 -10.00
N MET A 195 16.07 -17.69 -10.23
CA MET A 195 14.66 -18.07 -10.32
C MET A 195 13.89 -17.69 -9.06
N ILE A 196 14.40 -18.03 -7.87
CA ILE A 196 13.74 -17.70 -6.59
C ILE A 196 13.62 -16.18 -6.44
N THR A 197 14.67 -15.43 -6.78
CA THR A 197 14.67 -13.96 -6.73
C THR A 197 13.60 -13.37 -7.64
N TRP A 198 13.49 -13.90 -8.86
CA TRP A 198 12.46 -13.51 -9.82
C TRP A 198 11.04 -13.80 -9.30
N ILE A 199 10.81 -15.00 -8.75
CA ILE A 199 9.50 -15.38 -8.16
C ILE A 199 9.13 -14.44 -7.01
N GLY A 200 10.09 -14.08 -6.15
CA GLY A 200 9.89 -13.11 -5.09
C GLY A 200 9.49 -11.72 -5.61
N ALA A 201 10.06 -11.27 -6.71
CA ALA A 201 9.69 -10.03 -7.38
C ALA A 201 8.30 -10.11 -8.04
N ASP A 202 8.00 -11.20 -8.75
CA ASP A 202 6.70 -11.42 -9.40
C ASP A 202 5.57 -11.47 -8.36
N ARG A 203 5.77 -12.17 -7.23
CA ARG A 203 4.81 -12.19 -6.12
C ARG A 203 4.49 -10.78 -5.63
N ARG A 204 5.50 -9.95 -5.36
CA ARG A 204 5.31 -8.56 -4.90
C ARG A 204 4.53 -7.74 -5.92
N ARG A 205 4.83 -7.90 -7.21
CA ARG A 205 4.09 -7.25 -8.28
C ARG A 205 2.61 -7.67 -8.26
N ARG A 206 2.32 -8.97 -8.15
CA ARG A 206 0.93 -9.49 -8.05
C ARG A 206 0.21 -8.93 -6.82
N GLN A 207 0.88 -8.88 -5.67
CA GLN A 207 0.30 -8.31 -4.43
C GLN A 207 -0.03 -6.84 -4.56
N ARG A 208 0.88 -6.04 -5.12
CA ARG A 208 0.67 -4.61 -5.39
C ARG A 208 -0.57 -4.39 -6.25
N LEU A 209 -0.72 -5.16 -7.33
CA LEU A 209 -1.88 -5.05 -8.22
C LEU A 209 -3.19 -5.45 -7.52
N LYS A 210 -3.17 -6.54 -6.74
CA LYS A 210 -4.33 -7.02 -5.98
C LYS A 210 -4.79 -5.99 -4.94
N LYS A 211 -3.87 -5.42 -4.15
CA LYS A 211 -4.15 -4.36 -3.17
C LYS A 211 -4.78 -3.13 -3.83
N ARG A 212 -4.22 -2.68 -4.95
CA ARG A 212 -4.75 -1.53 -5.72
C ARG A 212 -6.16 -1.77 -6.25
N GLN A 213 -6.37 -2.92 -6.90
CA GLN A 213 -7.70 -3.28 -7.42
C GLN A 213 -8.74 -3.37 -6.31
N ARG A 214 -8.34 -3.85 -5.12
CA ARG A 214 -9.23 -3.90 -3.97
C ARG A 214 -9.65 -2.50 -3.53
N VAL A 215 -8.71 -1.60 -3.28
CA VAL A 215 -9.04 -0.22 -2.88
C VAL A 215 -9.91 0.47 -3.92
N LYS A 216 -9.60 0.29 -5.22
CA LYS A 216 -10.44 0.82 -6.30
C LYS A 216 -11.87 0.26 -6.26
N LYS A 217 -12.05 -1.02 -5.93
CA LYS A 217 -13.36 -1.66 -5.82
C LYS A 217 -14.12 -1.28 -4.55
N SER A 218 -13.45 -1.19 -3.40
CA SER A 218 -14.08 -0.91 -2.12
C SER A 218 -14.39 0.58 -1.92
N ARG A 219 -13.54 1.48 -2.44
CA ARG A 219 -13.66 2.93 -2.24
C ARG A 219 -13.89 3.75 -3.50
N GLY A 220 -13.69 3.18 -4.69
CA GLY A 220 -13.75 3.93 -5.94
C GLY A 220 -12.49 4.76 -6.23
N VAL A 221 -11.48 4.70 -5.37
CA VAL A 221 -10.24 5.49 -5.48
C VAL A 221 -9.26 4.85 -6.44
N ASP A 222 -8.76 5.63 -7.39
CA ASP A 222 -7.63 5.23 -8.22
C ASP A 222 -6.31 5.70 -7.60
N ILE A 223 -5.66 4.84 -6.81
CA ILE A 223 -4.40 5.19 -6.13
C ILE A 223 -3.31 5.65 -7.12
N GLU A 224 -3.24 5.10 -8.33
CA GLU A 224 -2.25 5.56 -9.32
C GLU A 224 -2.60 6.93 -9.92
N GLY A 225 -3.89 7.24 -10.02
CA GLY A 225 -4.39 8.51 -10.54
C GLY A 225 -4.40 9.64 -9.51
N TRP A 226 -4.60 9.31 -8.24
CA TRP A 226 -4.89 10.26 -7.17
C TRP A 226 -3.82 11.33 -7.02
N SER A 227 -2.53 10.96 -6.94
CA SER A 227 -1.43 11.92 -6.83
C SER A 227 -1.39 12.90 -8.02
N ARG A 228 -1.84 12.50 -9.22
CA ARG A 228 -1.90 13.35 -10.41
C ARG A 228 -3.05 14.38 -10.38
N THR A 229 -4.04 14.17 -9.50
CA THR A 229 -5.10 15.17 -9.27
C THR A 229 -4.59 16.34 -8.44
N ILE A 230 -3.51 16.14 -7.68
CA ILE A 230 -2.86 17.15 -6.84
C ILE A 230 -1.80 17.86 -7.68
N ARG A 231 -2.02 19.15 -7.98
CA ARG A 231 -1.12 19.96 -8.84
C ARG A 231 -0.23 20.90 -8.05
N SER A 232 0.24 20.41 -6.91
CA SER A 232 1.07 21.13 -5.95
C SER A 232 2.20 20.22 -5.46
N GLU A 233 3.08 20.76 -4.62
CA GLU A 233 4.28 20.03 -4.16
C GLU A 233 3.95 18.79 -3.33
N GLU A 234 2.77 18.74 -2.71
CA GLU A 234 2.25 17.63 -1.89
C GLU A 234 1.95 16.36 -2.70
N ALA A 235 1.86 16.45 -4.03
CA ALA A 235 1.64 15.31 -4.91
C ALA A 235 2.72 14.22 -4.76
N THR A 236 3.98 14.65 -4.62
CA THR A 236 5.13 13.73 -4.51
C THR A 236 5.18 13.01 -3.16
N PRO A 237 5.05 13.69 -2.01
CA PRO A 237 4.87 13.03 -0.71
C PRO A 237 3.70 12.05 -0.69
N LEU A 238 2.54 12.42 -1.24
CA LEU A 238 1.37 11.55 -1.30
C LEU A 238 1.65 10.26 -2.10
N ASP A 239 2.24 10.38 -3.29
CA ASP A 239 2.60 9.24 -4.14
C ASP A 239 3.56 8.27 -3.42
N ARG A 240 4.55 8.82 -2.71
CA ARG A 240 5.51 8.03 -1.93
C ARG A 240 4.85 7.29 -0.78
N LEU A 241 3.95 7.95 -0.04
CA LEU A 241 3.21 7.34 1.08
C LEU A 241 2.32 6.20 0.58
N LEU A 242 1.52 6.46 -0.46
CA LEU A 242 0.64 5.45 -1.06
C LEU A 242 1.46 4.27 -1.62
N GLY A 243 2.58 4.55 -2.28
CA GLY A 243 3.52 3.54 -2.75
C GLY A 243 4.05 2.65 -1.62
N GLY A 244 4.56 3.26 -0.54
CA GLY A 244 5.12 2.53 0.60
C GLY A 244 4.10 1.64 1.30
N VAL A 245 2.87 2.12 1.52
CA VAL A 245 1.82 1.35 2.18
C VAL A 245 1.33 0.18 1.31
N ILE A 246 1.24 0.38 -0.01
CA ILE A 246 0.88 -0.73 -0.92
C ILE A 246 1.98 -1.80 -0.96
N GLU A 247 3.24 -1.38 -0.99
CA GLU A 247 4.40 -2.27 -1.11
C GLU A 247 4.69 -3.06 0.17
N ASP A 248 4.20 -2.61 1.33
CA ASP A 248 4.39 -3.29 2.60
C ASP A 248 3.45 -4.48 2.78
N ASP A 249 3.98 -5.68 2.56
CA ASP A 249 3.29 -6.96 2.75
C ASP A 249 2.93 -7.28 4.22
N SER A 250 3.45 -6.54 5.20
CA SER A 250 3.04 -6.69 6.61
C SER A 250 1.71 -5.99 6.93
N ILE A 251 1.30 -5.03 6.09
CA ILE A 251 0.05 -4.30 6.26
C ILE A 251 -1.11 -5.15 5.77
N SER A 252 -2.06 -5.42 6.66
CA SER A 252 -3.29 -6.14 6.33
C SER A 252 -4.18 -5.32 5.39
N ASP A 253 -5.03 -6.03 4.64
CA ASP A 253 -5.97 -5.39 3.71
C ASP A 253 -6.90 -4.38 4.40
N SER A 254 -7.41 -4.70 5.60
CA SER A 254 -8.29 -3.80 6.37
C SER A 254 -7.56 -2.55 6.87
N ARG A 255 -6.28 -2.70 7.25
CA ARG A 255 -5.46 -1.57 7.68
C ARG A 255 -5.11 -0.66 6.50
N LEU A 256 -4.80 -1.24 5.34
CA LEU A 256 -4.62 -0.49 4.10
C LEU A 256 -5.87 0.33 3.77
N GLU A 257 -7.05 -0.26 3.84
CA GLU A 257 -8.30 0.45 3.57
C GLU A 257 -8.54 1.61 4.54
N SER A 258 -8.28 1.44 5.83
CA SER A 258 -8.37 2.52 6.82
C SER A 258 -7.35 3.64 6.57
N ILE A 259 -6.10 3.30 6.21
CA ILE A 259 -5.08 4.32 5.88
C ILE A 259 -5.51 5.15 4.67
N VAL A 260 -6.09 4.51 3.65
CA VAL A 260 -6.60 5.22 2.47
C VAL A 260 -7.76 6.15 2.85
N GLU A 261 -8.65 5.73 3.76
CA GLU A 261 -9.75 6.58 4.29
C GLU A 261 -9.23 7.88 4.89
N ASP A 262 -8.31 7.76 5.84
CA ASP A 262 -7.78 8.88 6.57
C ASP A 262 -7.06 9.83 5.60
N LEU A 263 -6.39 9.28 4.58
CA LEU A 263 -5.74 10.08 3.54
C LEU A 263 -6.73 10.78 2.60
N GLU A 264 -7.88 10.16 2.26
CA GLU A 264 -8.91 10.81 1.46
C GLU A 264 -9.54 12.00 2.19
N GLU A 265 -9.70 11.88 3.51
CA GLU A 265 -10.22 12.97 4.34
C GLU A 265 -9.25 14.16 4.40
N ILE A 266 -7.94 13.90 4.46
CA ILE A 266 -6.90 14.94 4.54
C ILE A 266 -6.60 15.53 3.15
N VAL A 267 -6.51 14.68 2.12
CA VAL A 267 -6.03 15.02 0.77
C VAL A 267 -7.00 14.46 -0.29
N PRO A 268 -8.25 14.94 -0.37
CA PRO A 268 -9.19 14.44 -1.37
C PRO A 268 -8.68 14.67 -2.80
N GLU A 269 -9.23 13.98 -3.80
CA GLU A 269 -8.90 14.28 -5.20
C GLU A 269 -9.11 15.77 -5.48
N TYR A 270 -8.16 16.39 -6.18
CA TYR A 270 -8.13 17.84 -6.43
C TYR A 270 -8.07 18.69 -5.13
N ALA A 271 -7.41 18.18 -4.08
CA ALA A 271 -7.28 18.82 -2.76
C ALA A 271 -6.96 20.33 -2.78
N PRO A 272 -6.10 20.89 -3.66
CA PRO A 272 -5.84 22.33 -3.69
C PRO A 272 -7.10 23.20 -3.81
N LEU A 273 -8.16 22.72 -4.48
CA LEU A 273 -9.45 23.43 -4.54
C LEU A 273 -10.18 23.43 -3.18
N TYR A 274 -10.07 22.33 -2.43
CA TYR A 274 -10.75 22.16 -1.15
C TYR A 274 -10.00 22.83 0.01
N TRP A 275 -8.67 22.78 0.01
CA TRP A 275 -7.82 23.44 1.00
C TRP A 275 -7.89 24.97 0.95
N ARG A 276 -8.40 25.55 -0.13
CA ARG A 276 -8.69 26.99 -0.20
C ARG A 276 -9.91 27.42 0.62
N HIS A 277 -10.67 26.46 1.18
CA HIS A 277 -11.87 26.71 1.97
C HIS A 277 -12.82 27.71 1.30
N LEU A 278 -13.05 27.51 0.00
CA LEU A 278 -13.96 28.35 -0.78
C LEU A 278 -15.38 28.27 -0.22
N HIS A 279 -16.16 29.34 -0.35
CA HIS A 279 -17.57 29.32 -0.03
C HIS A 279 -18.26 28.20 -0.83
N LYS A 280 -19.15 27.43 -0.18
CA LYS A 280 -19.77 26.23 -0.77
C LYS A 280 -20.42 26.47 -2.14
N ASP A 281 -21.09 27.61 -2.31
CA ASP A 281 -21.72 27.99 -3.58
C ASP A 281 -20.67 28.17 -4.69
N ILE A 282 -19.57 28.89 -4.39
CA ILE A 282 -18.46 29.12 -5.32
C ILE A 282 -17.77 27.78 -5.64
N GLN A 283 -17.47 26.98 -4.62
CA GLN A 283 -16.82 25.68 -4.82
C GLN A 283 -17.67 24.76 -5.72
N SER A 284 -18.98 24.71 -5.47
CA SER A 284 -19.90 23.88 -6.27
C SER A 284 -19.98 24.33 -7.72
N GLU A 285 -20.01 25.65 -7.96
CA GLU A 285 -20.06 26.24 -9.30
C GLU A 285 -18.80 25.92 -10.12
N VAL A 286 -17.61 26.00 -9.49
CA VAL A 286 -16.34 25.90 -10.23
C VAL A 286 -15.73 24.51 -10.29
N LYS A 287 -16.22 23.58 -9.47
CA LYS A 287 -15.63 22.24 -9.29
C LYS A 287 -15.34 21.55 -10.62
N SER A 288 -16.38 21.41 -11.47
CA SER A 288 -16.25 20.70 -12.74
C SER A 288 -15.23 21.34 -13.67
N PHE A 289 -15.20 22.66 -13.76
CA PHE A 289 -14.25 23.40 -14.61
C PHE A 289 -12.81 23.21 -14.12
N TYR A 290 -12.58 23.31 -12.81
CA TYR A 290 -11.27 23.11 -12.23
C TYR A 290 -10.74 21.69 -12.47
N GLU A 291 -11.58 20.67 -12.24
CA GLU A 291 -11.24 19.26 -12.47
C GLU A 291 -10.83 18.99 -13.92
N HIS A 292 -11.54 19.62 -14.88
CA HIS A 292 -11.26 19.55 -16.32
C HIS A 292 -10.15 20.49 -16.81
N ARG A 293 -9.49 21.21 -15.89
CA ARG A 293 -8.42 22.19 -16.19
C ARG A 293 -8.92 23.41 -16.99
N ASP A 294 -10.22 23.67 -17.00
CA ASP A 294 -10.80 24.88 -17.57
C ASP A 294 -10.79 26.02 -16.53
N TYR A 295 -9.58 26.44 -16.20
CA TYR A 295 -9.33 27.44 -15.14
C TYR A 295 -9.96 28.80 -15.44
N PHE A 296 -10.05 29.16 -16.73
CA PHE A 296 -10.66 30.41 -17.13
C PHE A 296 -12.15 30.41 -16.89
N THR A 297 -12.84 29.35 -17.32
CA THR A 297 -14.27 29.22 -17.06
C THR A 297 -14.54 29.09 -15.57
N ALA A 298 -13.69 28.39 -14.81
CA ALA A 298 -13.81 28.34 -13.35
C ALA A 298 -13.83 29.73 -12.71
N VAL A 299 -12.85 30.59 -13.04
CA VAL A 299 -12.80 31.96 -12.50
C VAL A 299 -13.94 32.83 -13.03
N ASP A 300 -14.29 32.70 -14.31
CA ASP A 300 -15.38 33.47 -14.90
C ASP A 300 -16.74 33.14 -14.28
N GLN A 301 -17.05 31.86 -14.06
CA GLN A 301 -18.30 31.43 -13.42
C GLN A 301 -18.36 31.87 -11.94
N ALA A 302 -17.26 31.76 -11.19
CA ALA A 302 -17.20 32.32 -9.84
C ALA A 302 -17.44 33.83 -9.80
N LEU A 303 -16.87 34.57 -10.75
CA LEU A 303 -17.10 36.02 -10.88
C LEU A 303 -18.54 36.34 -11.25
N MET A 304 -19.14 35.61 -12.18
CA MET A 304 -20.56 35.77 -12.52
C MET A 304 -21.43 35.56 -11.29
N LEU A 305 -21.21 34.48 -10.55
CA LEU A 305 -21.96 34.19 -9.33
C LEU A 305 -21.83 35.31 -8.29
N TYR A 306 -20.63 35.87 -8.12
CA TYR A 306 -20.40 37.03 -7.27
C TYR A 306 -21.10 38.30 -7.75
N VAL A 307 -20.96 38.63 -9.03
CA VAL A 307 -21.58 39.81 -9.64
C VAL A 307 -23.10 39.73 -9.56
N ASP A 308 -23.69 38.56 -9.82
CA ASP A 308 -25.13 38.34 -9.74
C ASP A 308 -25.65 38.46 -8.30
N LEU A 309 -24.91 37.97 -7.31
CA LEU A 309 -25.25 38.20 -5.90
C LEU A 309 -25.30 39.70 -5.57
N VAL A 310 -24.30 40.47 -6.02
CA VAL A 310 -24.25 41.92 -5.79
C VAL A 310 -25.37 42.64 -6.53
N ARG A 311 -25.62 42.27 -7.79
CA ARG A 311 -26.69 42.83 -8.63
C ARG A 311 -28.05 42.62 -7.98
N ASN A 312 -28.37 41.37 -7.66
CA ASN A 312 -29.65 41.00 -7.06
C ASN A 312 -29.90 41.71 -5.73
N ARG A 313 -28.86 41.89 -4.92
CA ARG A 313 -28.99 42.56 -3.61
C ARG A 313 -29.08 44.08 -3.71
N SER A 314 -28.41 44.69 -4.69
CA SER A 314 -28.40 46.14 -4.87
C SER A 314 -29.54 46.67 -5.73
N GLY A 315 -30.12 45.83 -6.59
CA GLY A 315 -31.09 46.25 -7.61
C GLY A 315 -30.48 47.16 -8.68
N SER A 316 -29.16 47.15 -8.87
CA SER A 316 -28.47 48.00 -9.84
C SER A 316 -28.37 47.32 -11.21
N ASP A 317 -28.83 48.00 -12.25
CA ASP A 317 -28.77 47.53 -13.66
C ASP A 317 -27.56 48.08 -14.44
N LEU A 318 -26.57 48.65 -13.74
CA LEU A 318 -25.36 49.16 -14.37
C LEU A 318 -24.46 48.02 -14.89
N ASP A 319 -23.54 48.35 -15.79
CA ASP A 319 -22.44 47.45 -16.13
C ASP A 319 -21.61 47.12 -14.89
N GLU A 320 -20.92 45.99 -14.92
CA GLU A 320 -20.31 45.36 -13.73
C GLU A 320 -19.35 46.28 -12.98
N THR A 321 -18.51 47.02 -13.71
CA THR A 321 -17.53 47.92 -13.07
C THR A 321 -18.22 49.11 -12.42
N ASN A 322 -19.13 49.75 -13.15
CA ASN A 322 -19.89 50.89 -12.61
C ASN A 322 -20.83 50.48 -11.48
N MET A 323 -21.42 49.28 -11.55
CA MET A 323 -22.23 48.68 -10.50
C MET A 323 -21.41 48.52 -9.21
N ILE A 324 -20.25 47.86 -9.28
CA ILE A 324 -19.38 47.67 -8.10
C ILE A 324 -18.99 49.01 -7.46
N GLN A 325 -18.63 50.01 -8.28
CA GLN A 325 -18.29 51.35 -7.81
C GLN A 325 -19.46 52.05 -7.11
N GLN A 326 -20.66 51.93 -7.66
CA GLN A 326 -21.87 52.53 -7.08
C GLN A 326 -22.28 51.83 -5.79
N VAL A 327 -22.30 50.50 -5.80
CA VAL A 327 -22.83 49.67 -4.71
C VAL A 327 -21.97 49.80 -3.46
N PHE A 328 -20.65 49.79 -3.61
CA PHE A 328 -19.68 49.84 -2.50
C PHE A 328 -19.01 51.21 -2.33
N LYS A 329 -19.70 52.30 -2.67
CA LYS A 329 -19.17 53.66 -2.50
C LYS A 329 -18.92 54.01 -1.03
N ASP A 330 -17.94 54.90 -0.79
CA ASP A 330 -17.47 55.25 0.56
C ASP A 330 -18.56 55.89 1.45
N LYS A 331 -19.56 56.56 0.86
CA LYS A 331 -20.65 57.21 1.60
C LYS A 331 -22.00 56.71 1.11
N GLY A 332 -22.78 56.13 2.02
CA GLY A 332 -24.11 55.57 1.73
C GLY A 332 -24.08 54.42 0.73
N PRO A 333 -23.25 53.38 0.92
CA PRO A 333 -23.22 52.22 0.04
C PRO A 333 -24.60 51.56 -0.05
N LEU A 334 -24.93 50.99 -1.21
CA LEU A 334 -26.15 50.20 -1.37
C LEU A 334 -26.05 48.86 -0.64
N ILE A 335 -24.83 48.33 -0.52
CA ILE A 335 -24.52 47.15 0.30
C ILE A 335 -23.41 47.52 1.28
N ASP A 336 -23.74 47.56 2.57
CA ASP A 336 -22.77 47.79 3.65
C ASP A 336 -22.28 46.46 4.23
N VAL A 337 -21.15 45.95 3.73
CA VAL A 337 -20.51 44.73 4.25
C VAL A 337 -19.96 44.88 5.67
N SER A 338 -19.91 46.10 6.21
CA SER A 338 -19.48 46.35 7.58
C SER A 338 -20.59 46.19 8.62
N LEU A 339 -21.84 46.02 8.19
CA LEU A 339 -23.02 46.01 9.06
C LEU A 339 -22.93 44.95 10.17
N ARG A 340 -22.41 43.75 9.87
CA ARG A 340 -22.20 42.67 10.86
C ARG A 340 -21.30 43.07 12.02
N TYR A 341 -20.42 44.05 11.81
CA TYR A 341 -19.41 44.47 12.76
C TYR A 341 -19.71 45.85 13.36
N GLN A 342 -20.93 46.38 13.16
CA GLN A 342 -21.27 47.74 13.58
C GLN A 342 -21.11 48.00 15.09
N SER A 343 -21.28 46.95 15.92
CA SER A 343 -21.12 47.02 17.38
C SER A 343 -19.66 47.07 17.82
N PHE A 344 -18.73 46.61 16.97
CA PHE A 344 -17.32 46.48 17.29
C PHE A 344 -16.43 47.50 16.58
N LEU A 345 -16.75 47.84 15.33
CA LEU A 345 -15.95 48.74 14.49
C LEU A 345 -16.46 50.17 14.54
N ASN A 346 -15.54 51.12 14.71
CA ASN A 346 -15.83 52.54 14.53
C ASN A 346 -16.08 52.89 13.04
N ASP A 347 -16.66 54.07 12.79
CA ASP A 347 -17.05 54.53 11.45
C ASP A 347 -15.89 54.55 10.45
N LYS A 348 -14.68 54.90 10.90
CA LYS A 348 -13.50 54.92 10.02
C LYS A 348 -13.12 53.50 9.58
N SER A 349 -13.10 52.55 10.51
CA SER A 349 -12.80 51.14 10.22
C SER A 349 -13.87 50.52 9.33
N ARG A 350 -15.14 50.84 9.57
CA ARG A 350 -16.25 50.43 8.68
C ARG A 350 -16.09 50.97 7.26
N GLY A 351 -15.79 52.26 7.12
CA GLY A 351 -15.50 52.88 5.82
C GLY A 351 -14.32 52.22 5.09
N ASN A 352 -13.26 51.86 5.82
CA ASN A 352 -12.12 51.13 5.25
C ASN A 352 -12.52 49.74 4.74
N LEU A 353 -13.37 49.02 5.47
CA LEU A 353 -13.84 47.68 5.07
C LEU A 353 -14.67 47.74 3.78
N THR A 354 -15.60 48.69 3.69
CA THR A 354 -16.41 48.91 2.48
C THR A 354 -15.54 49.34 1.30
N ARG A 355 -14.58 50.25 1.51
CA ARG A 355 -13.62 50.64 0.47
C ARG A 355 -12.76 49.46 0.01
N SER A 356 -12.31 48.61 0.93
CA SER A 356 -11.57 47.39 0.62
C SER A 356 -12.40 46.41 -0.22
N GLN A 357 -13.68 46.20 0.11
CA GLN A 357 -14.60 45.41 -0.71
C GLN A 357 -14.65 45.94 -2.14
N ARG A 358 -14.84 47.25 -2.31
CA ARG A 358 -14.85 47.89 -3.63
C ARG A 358 -13.54 47.67 -4.39
N SER A 359 -12.40 48.05 -3.82
CA SER A 359 -11.11 48.00 -4.50
C SER A 359 -10.69 46.58 -4.87
N LEU A 360 -10.95 45.59 -4.01
CA LEU A 360 -10.67 44.19 -4.33
C LEU A 360 -11.59 43.67 -5.45
N SER A 361 -12.87 44.04 -5.42
CA SER A 361 -13.84 43.66 -6.45
C SER A 361 -13.48 44.23 -7.83
N GLU A 362 -13.11 45.51 -7.89
CA GLU A 362 -12.58 46.14 -9.10
C GLU A 362 -11.28 45.44 -9.56
N GLY A 363 -10.40 45.10 -8.62
CA GLY A 363 -9.16 44.39 -8.88
C GLY A 363 -9.38 43.02 -9.54
N VAL A 364 -10.30 42.20 -9.04
CA VAL A 364 -10.58 40.88 -9.66
C VAL A 364 -11.30 41.01 -11.01
N LEU A 365 -12.20 41.99 -11.19
CA LEU A 365 -12.84 42.24 -12.48
C LEU A 365 -11.81 42.68 -13.53
N ALA A 366 -10.96 43.64 -13.21
CA ALA A 366 -9.95 44.15 -14.13
C ALA A 366 -8.82 43.13 -14.39
N GLY A 367 -8.34 42.47 -13.33
CA GLY A 367 -7.20 41.56 -13.37
C GLY A 367 -7.50 40.20 -13.96
N PHE A 368 -8.74 39.70 -13.82
CA PHE A 368 -9.13 38.39 -14.33
C PHE A 368 -10.22 38.51 -15.40
N ARG A 369 -11.43 38.97 -15.09
CA ARG A 369 -12.56 38.96 -16.04
C ARG A 369 -12.24 39.65 -17.36
N ASN A 370 -11.77 40.89 -17.27
CA ASN A 370 -11.45 41.70 -18.45
C ASN A 370 -10.28 41.08 -19.24
N LEU A 371 -9.28 40.53 -18.54
CA LEU A 371 -8.16 39.85 -19.18
C LEU A 371 -8.63 38.63 -19.97
N ILE A 372 -9.53 37.82 -19.39
CA ILE A 372 -10.11 36.63 -20.01
C ILE A 372 -10.96 37.01 -21.23
N ALA A 373 -11.76 38.07 -21.12
CA ALA A 373 -12.63 38.53 -22.20
C ALA A 373 -11.85 39.14 -23.40
N HIS A 374 -10.70 39.76 -23.15
CA HIS A 374 -9.95 40.51 -24.18
C HIS A 374 -8.75 39.77 -24.79
N HIS A 375 -8.36 38.61 -24.25
CA HIS A 375 -7.21 37.85 -24.75
C HIS A 375 -7.56 36.39 -25.07
N ARG A 376 -6.79 35.79 -26.00
CA ARG A 376 -6.89 34.36 -26.29
C ARG A 376 -6.35 33.56 -25.10
N GLN A 377 -7.20 32.75 -24.48
CA GLN A 377 -6.87 31.89 -23.34
C GLN A 377 -5.61 31.05 -23.55
N SER A 378 -5.42 30.47 -24.74
CA SER A 378 -4.22 29.69 -25.07
C SER A 378 -2.91 30.49 -24.98
N VAL A 379 -2.96 31.80 -25.27
CA VAL A 379 -1.79 32.67 -25.15
C VAL A 379 -1.47 32.96 -23.69
N LEU A 380 -2.50 33.20 -22.86
CA LEU A 380 -2.34 33.47 -21.43
C LEU A 380 -1.72 32.27 -20.70
N LEU A 381 -2.18 31.05 -21.01
CA LEU A 381 -1.59 29.80 -20.49
C LEU A 381 -0.15 29.60 -20.94
N ASN A 382 0.12 29.69 -22.24
CA ASN A 382 1.46 29.43 -22.80
C ASN A 382 2.52 30.42 -22.31
N LYS A 383 2.10 31.61 -21.85
CA LYS A 383 2.98 32.63 -21.29
C LYS A 383 3.08 32.59 -19.77
N GLY A 384 2.37 31.67 -19.10
CA GLY A 384 2.35 31.58 -17.63
C GLY A 384 1.71 32.78 -16.95
N VAL A 385 0.89 33.55 -17.67
CA VAL A 385 0.17 34.71 -17.11
C VAL A 385 -1.01 34.25 -16.25
N PHE A 386 -1.56 33.09 -16.57
CA PHE A 386 -2.66 32.49 -15.84
C PHE A 386 -2.48 30.97 -15.84
N ASP A 387 -2.29 30.39 -14.67
CA ASP A 387 -2.08 28.96 -14.42
C ASP A 387 -3.00 28.46 -13.30
N ASP A 388 -2.77 27.22 -12.83
CA ASP A 388 -3.53 26.62 -11.74
C ASP A 388 -3.50 27.45 -10.45
N SER A 389 -2.32 27.97 -10.09
CA SER A 389 -2.14 28.77 -8.88
C SER A 389 -2.88 30.10 -8.99
N ALA A 390 -2.72 30.78 -10.13
CA ALA A 390 -3.42 32.04 -10.39
C ALA A 390 -4.94 31.87 -10.35
N CYS A 391 -5.45 30.73 -10.85
CA CYS A 391 -6.86 30.36 -10.74
C CYS A 391 -7.28 30.22 -9.28
N LEU A 392 -6.57 29.41 -8.48
CA LEU A 392 -6.89 29.20 -7.07
C LEU A 392 -6.82 30.49 -6.24
N ASP A 393 -5.85 31.36 -6.53
CA ASP A 393 -5.73 32.66 -5.88
C ASP A 393 -6.91 33.59 -6.22
N ALA A 394 -7.29 33.64 -7.50
CA ALA A 394 -8.49 34.38 -7.93
C ALA A 394 -9.75 33.86 -7.25
N LEU A 395 -9.97 32.53 -7.27
CA LEU A 395 -11.10 31.88 -6.61
C LEU A 395 -11.15 32.18 -5.11
N GLY A 396 -9.99 32.18 -4.43
CA GLY A 396 -9.89 32.55 -3.02
C GLY A 396 -10.37 33.98 -2.76
N ILE A 397 -9.92 34.95 -3.56
CA ILE A 397 -10.34 36.36 -3.43
C ILE A 397 -11.84 36.51 -3.73
N ILE A 398 -12.34 35.89 -4.80
CA ILE A 398 -13.76 35.95 -5.19
C ILE A 398 -14.61 35.33 -4.08
N SER A 399 -14.23 34.16 -3.57
CA SER A 399 -14.90 33.49 -2.46
C SER A 399 -14.96 34.38 -1.20
N TYR A 400 -13.86 35.05 -0.86
CA TYR A 400 -13.82 35.99 0.25
C TYR A 400 -14.78 37.16 0.05
N LEU A 401 -14.80 37.76 -1.15
CA LEU A 401 -15.71 38.86 -1.50
C LEU A 401 -17.19 38.41 -1.49
N TYR A 402 -17.47 37.24 -2.05
CA TYR A 402 -18.78 36.60 -2.07
C TYR A 402 -19.29 36.36 -0.66
N SER A 403 -18.48 35.72 0.19
CA SER A 403 -18.82 35.38 1.57
C SER A 403 -19.22 36.61 2.39
N ARG A 404 -18.52 37.74 2.22
CA ARG A 404 -18.88 38.99 2.92
C ARG A 404 -20.23 39.55 2.52
N VAL A 405 -20.58 39.49 1.23
CA VAL A 405 -21.90 39.95 0.77
C VAL A 405 -22.98 38.94 1.18
N LYS A 406 -22.68 37.64 1.12
CA LYS A 406 -23.62 36.56 1.45
C LYS A 406 -23.98 36.53 2.94
N ALA A 407 -23.00 36.77 3.82
CA ALA A 407 -23.18 36.82 5.27
C ALA A 407 -24.19 37.88 5.76
N LEU A 408 -24.59 38.83 4.90
CA LEU A 408 -25.66 39.78 5.23
C LEU A 408 -27.04 39.12 5.21
N ASP A 409 -27.23 37.96 4.58
CA ASP A 409 -28.48 37.19 4.62
C ASP A 409 -28.81 36.77 6.05
N GLU A 410 -27.80 36.37 6.82
CA GLU A 410 -27.93 35.97 8.24
C GLU A 410 -28.43 37.12 9.13
N ILE A 411 -28.13 38.37 8.77
CA ILE A 411 -28.55 39.55 9.54
C ILE A 411 -30.02 39.89 9.28
N VAL A 412 -30.51 39.65 8.07
CA VAL A 412 -31.90 39.92 7.69
C VAL A 412 -32.84 38.95 8.41
N ASP A 413 -32.45 37.68 8.54
CA ASP A 413 -33.24 36.66 9.25
C ASP A 413 -33.32 36.92 10.77
N THR A 414 -32.29 37.48 11.40
CA THR A 414 -32.31 37.84 12.83
C THR A 414 -33.19 39.06 13.17
N ASN A 415 -33.54 39.89 12.18
CA ASN A 415 -34.48 41.00 12.40
C ASN A 415 -35.96 40.58 12.27
N GLY A 416 -36.22 39.33 11.84
CA GLY A 416 -37.57 38.74 11.71
C GLY A 416 -37.94 37.74 12.82
N THR A 417 -37.00 37.38 13.70
CA THR A 417 -37.22 36.40 14.77
C THR A 417 -36.34 36.79 15.97
N GLU A 418 -36.95 37.04 17.13
CA GLU A 418 -36.20 37.20 18.38
C GLU A 418 -35.30 35.97 18.60
N PRO A 419 -33.99 36.13 18.87
CA PRO A 419 -33.14 34.99 19.11
C PRO A 419 -33.41 34.44 20.51
N GLU A 420 -33.88 33.19 20.60
CA GLU A 420 -33.66 32.37 21.79
C GLU A 420 -32.15 32.18 21.96
N VAL A 421 -31.65 32.64 23.11
CA VAL A 421 -30.25 32.48 23.50
C VAL A 421 -30.00 31.01 23.86
N SER A 422 -29.46 30.24 22.93
CA SER A 422 -28.63 29.08 23.28
C SER A 422 -27.71 28.69 22.12
N GLU A 423 -26.46 28.40 22.46
CA GLU A 423 -25.39 27.85 21.61
C GLU A 423 -24.59 28.85 20.75
N LEU A 424 -23.88 29.77 21.42
CA LEU A 424 -22.65 30.38 20.87
C LEU A 424 -21.53 30.51 21.93
N GLU A 425 -21.58 29.73 23.01
CA GLU A 425 -20.51 29.62 24.00
C GLU A 425 -19.58 28.41 23.72
N THR A 426 -19.00 28.32 22.53
CA THR A 426 -17.84 27.43 22.33
C THR A 426 -16.92 27.96 21.24
N LEU A 427 -16.43 29.21 21.34
CA LEU A 427 -15.30 29.66 20.50
C LEU A 427 -14.52 30.82 21.14
N ASP A 428 -14.47 30.88 22.46
CA ASP A 428 -13.58 31.80 23.19
C ASP A 428 -12.83 31.03 24.28
N ARG A 429 -11.71 30.42 23.89
CA ARG A 429 -10.60 30.15 24.81
C ARG A 429 -9.40 30.94 24.32
N PRO A 430 -8.80 31.82 25.14
CA PRO A 430 -7.52 32.40 24.80
C PRO A 430 -6.48 31.27 24.70
N PHE A 431 -5.61 31.37 23.70
CA PHE A 431 -4.39 30.57 23.59
C PHE A 431 -3.47 30.96 24.76
N ASP A 432 -3.50 30.22 25.86
CA ASP A 432 -2.50 30.32 26.92
C ASP A 432 -1.18 29.70 26.42
N LEU A 433 -0.27 30.57 25.98
CA LEU A 433 1.15 30.26 25.84
C LEU A 433 1.80 30.40 27.22
N GLU A 434 1.64 29.40 28.08
CA GLU A 434 2.58 29.23 29.19
C GLU A 434 3.88 28.64 28.65
N ALA A 435 4.90 29.48 28.58
CA ALA A 435 6.27 29.09 28.30
C ALA A 435 6.79 28.27 29.50
N ASP A 436 7.02 26.99 29.26
CA ASP A 436 7.74 26.09 30.16
C ASP A 436 9.20 26.56 30.25
N VAL A 437 9.49 27.39 31.25
CA VAL A 437 10.85 27.78 31.64
C VAL A 437 11.43 26.64 32.45
N ALA A 438 12.33 25.87 31.84
CA ALA A 438 13.13 24.85 32.52
C ALA A 438 13.94 25.46 33.68
N PRO A 439 14.02 24.79 34.85
CA PRO A 439 14.76 25.33 35.99
C PRO A 439 16.28 25.25 35.78
N GLU A 440 16.95 26.35 36.10
CA GLU A 440 18.40 26.51 36.11
C GLU A 440 19.10 25.41 36.92
N SER A 441 20.19 24.90 36.34
CA SER A 441 21.10 23.95 36.98
C SER A 441 21.95 24.64 38.06
N PRO A 442 22.19 24.02 39.23
CA PRO A 442 22.98 24.65 40.29
C PRO A 442 24.47 24.69 39.94
N GLU A 443 25.07 25.86 40.18
CA GLU A 443 26.49 26.18 40.04
C GLU A 443 27.40 25.14 40.72
N HIS A 444 28.40 24.69 39.97
CA HIS A 444 29.46 23.80 40.47
C HIS A 444 30.62 24.66 41.02
N ASP A 445 30.75 24.68 42.34
CA ASP A 445 31.86 25.29 43.09
C ASP A 445 33.19 24.54 42.82
N PRO A 446 34.23 25.18 42.23
CA PRO A 446 35.49 24.52 41.93
C PRO A 446 36.52 24.79 43.04
N ARG A 447 36.25 24.45 44.31
CA ARG A 447 37.29 24.39 45.35
C ARG A 447 37.06 23.28 46.38
N SER A 448 37.37 22.05 46.01
CA SER A 448 37.73 21.01 46.99
C SER A 448 38.51 19.83 46.37
N ARG A 449 39.84 19.87 46.53
CA ARG A 449 40.70 18.67 46.73
C ARG A 449 40.87 18.51 48.26
N PRO A 450 41.21 17.34 48.85
CA PRO A 450 42.10 16.24 48.39
C PRO A 450 41.63 14.85 48.93
N PRO A 451 42.47 13.85 49.32
CA PRO A 451 43.71 13.26 48.78
C PRO A 451 43.47 11.79 48.29
N SER A 452 44.22 11.21 47.36
CA SER A 452 45.51 10.50 47.52
C SER A 452 45.89 9.92 46.17
#